data_AF-A0A1I0V8G9-F1
#
_entry.id   AF-A0A1I0V8G9-F1
#
_cell.length_a   1.000
_cell.length_b   1.000
_cell.length_c   1.000
_cell.angle_alpha   90.00
_cell.angle_beta   90.00
_cell.angle_gamma   90.00
#
_symmetry.space_group_name_H-M   'P 1'
#
loop_
_entity.id
_entity.type
_entity.pdbx_description
1 polymer ?
#
loop_
_entity_poly.entity_id
_entity_poly.type
_entity_poly.pdbx_seq_one_letter_code
_entity_poly.pdbx_strand_id
1 'polypeptide(L)'
;MLHRSCGVAVEAQHEIFDDHGNFVARADLRVVGTPRLPEFDGAVHRDAKQHRKDLKRERRLASAGWDRRGYTSYDVLHQAVSILRDADEALGRPHDPARIRGWHAIVKKSLFSPAGQNLLRDRIRASL
;
A
#
# COMPACT_ATOMS: atom_id res chain seq x y z
N MET A 1 -4.55 5.14 2.45
CA MET A 1 -5.91 5.44 1.96
C MET A 1 -6.72 4.17 1.72
N LEU A 2 -6.30 3.27 0.81
CA LEU A 2 -6.99 1.99 0.53
C LEU A 2 -7.28 1.16 1.79
N HIS A 3 -6.26 0.72 2.54
CA HIS A 3 -6.42 -0.10 3.76
C HIS A 3 -7.46 0.47 4.73
N ARG A 4 -7.32 1.76 5.11
CA ARG A 4 -8.26 2.44 6.00
C ARG A 4 -9.68 2.48 5.44
N SER A 5 -9.85 2.73 4.14
CA SER A 5 -11.17 2.73 3.48
C SER A 5 -11.84 1.35 3.44
N CYS A 6 -11.07 0.28 3.61
CA CYS A 6 -11.55 -1.10 3.73
C CYS A 6 -11.70 -1.56 5.19
N GLY A 7 -11.48 -0.67 6.17
CA GLY A 7 -11.52 -1.04 7.60
C GLY A 7 -10.32 -1.89 8.04
N VAL A 8 -9.15 -1.66 7.46
CA VAL A 8 -7.86 -2.22 7.91
C VAL A 8 -7.05 -1.10 8.57
N ALA A 9 -6.74 -1.28 9.85
CA ALA A 9 -5.91 -0.35 10.60
C ALA A 9 -4.46 -0.44 10.14
N VAL A 10 -3.87 0.71 9.82
CA VAL A 10 -2.47 0.82 9.39
C VAL A 10 -1.77 2.01 10.04
N GLU A 11 -0.52 1.76 10.42
CA GLU A 11 0.46 2.76 10.85
C GLU A 11 1.34 3.14 9.65
N ALA A 12 1.59 4.43 9.45
CA ALA A 12 2.41 4.90 8.33
C ALA A 12 3.84 5.16 8.79
N GLN A 13 4.81 4.98 7.88
CA GLN A 13 6.22 5.28 8.13
C GLN A 13 6.78 4.55 9.37
N HIS A 14 6.35 3.30 9.58
CA HIS A 14 6.76 2.50 10.73
C HIS A 14 8.25 2.15 10.65
N GLU A 15 9.01 2.48 11.70
CA GLU A 15 10.44 2.19 11.79
C GLU A 15 10.67 0.81 12.40
N ILE A 16 11.58 0.06 11.79
CA ILE A 16 11.90 -1.31 12.15
C ILE A 16 13.35 -1.35 12.61
N PHE A 17 13.56 -1.98 13.76
CA PHE A 17 14.87 -2.19 14.37
C PHE A 17 15.11 -3.70 14.52
N ASP A 18 16.37 -4.12 14.48
CA ASP A 18 16.75 -5.51 14.77
C ASP A 18 16.85 -5.75 16.28
N ASP A 19 17.12 -7.00 16.68
CA ASP A 19 17.23 -7.39 18.10
C ASP A 19 18.38 -6.71 18.85
N HIS A 20 19.32 -6.09 18.11
CA HIS A 20 20.42 -5.30 18.66
C HIS A 20 20.10 -3.80 18.71
N GLY A 21 18.89 -3.39 18.33
CA GLY A 21 18.45 -2.01 18.30
C GLY A 21 18.94 -1.20 17.09
N ASN A 22 19.53 -1.85 16.07
CA ASN A 22 19.96 -1.14 14.86
C ASN A 22 18.78 -0.92 13.92
N PHE A 23 18.74 0.26 13.30
CA PHE A 23 17.74 0.58 12.29
C PHE A 23 17.87 -0.34 11.06
N VAL A 24 16.78 -1.04 10.74
CA VAL A 24 16.69 -1.93 9.58
C VAL A 24 16.14 -1.17 8.38
N ALA A 25 14.95 -0.60 8.55
CA ALA A 25 14.19 0.06 7.51
C ALA A 25 13.03 0.89 8.09
N ARG A 26 12.48 1.77 7.25
CA ARG A 26 11.17 2.37 7.45
C ARG A 26 10.21 1.80 6.40
N ALA A 27 9.06 1.31 6.83
CA ALA A 27 8.03 0.76 5.96
C ALA A 27 6.99 1.84 5.64
N ASP A 28 6.44 1.84 4.43
CA ASP A 28 5.39 2.80 4.05
C ASP A 28 4.17 2.65 4.95
N LEU A 29 3.73 1.41 5.13
CA LEU A 29 2.65 1.03 6.02
C LEU A 29 3.01 -0.24 6.80
N ARG A 30 2.45 -0.34 8.00
CA ARG A 30 2.34 -1.57 8.78
C ARG A 30 0.87 -1.86 9.06
N VAL A 31 0.41 -3.08 8.81
CA VAL A 31 -0.91 -3.53 9.28
C VAL A 31 -0.82 -3.76 10.79
N VAL A 32 -1.59 -2.99 11.55
CA VAL A 32 -1.51 -2.96 13.02
C VAL A 32 -1.79 -4.35 13.59
N GLY A 33 -0.97 -4.78 14.54
CA GLY A 33 -1.08 -6.09 15.19
C GLY A 33 -0.46 -7.26 14.40
N THR A 34 0.20 -6.98 13.26
CA THR A 34 0.77 -8.02 12.39
C THR A 34 2.20 -7.65 11.94
N PRO A 35 2.98 -8.60 11.43
CA PRO A 35 4.26 -8.34 10.77
C PRO A 35 4.11 -7.87 9.31
N ARG A 36 2.89 -7.64 8.80
CA ARG A 36 2.65 -7.30 7.40
C ARG A 36 3.00 -5.85 7.10
N LEU A 37 3.85 -5.65 6.08
CA LEU A 37 4.33 -4.35 5.61
C LEU A 37 3.95 -4.11 4.15
N PRO A 38 2.79 -3.48 3.87
CA PRO A 38 2.45 -3.02 2.53
C PRO A 38 3.36 -1.86 2.09
N GLU A 39 4.06 -2.03 0.98
CA GLU A 39 4.95 -1.03 0.37
C GLU A 39 4.49 -0.66 -1.03
N PHE A 40 4.63 0.63 -1.36
CA PHE A 40 4.34 1.11 -2.70
C PHE A 40 5.62 1.08 -3.55
N ASP A 41 5.66 0.14 -4.50
CA ASP A 41 6.76 0.00 -5.45
C ASP A 41 6.50 0.90 -6.66
N GLY A 42 6.94 2.15 -6.56
CA GLY A 42 6.90 3.10 -7.66
C GLY A 42 7.70 2.60 -8.88
N ALA A 43 7.15 2.80 -10.07
CA ALA A 43 7.81 2.48 -11.33
C ALA A 43 8.93 3.51 -11.61
N VAL A 44 10.08 3.34 -10.96
CA VAL A 44 11.31 4.10 -11.25
C VAL A 44 12.39 3.09 -11.62
N HIS A 45 13.16 3.40 -12.67
CA HIS A 45 14.27 2.60 -13.17
C HIS A 45 15.21 2.19 -12.02
N ARG A 46 15.08 0.94 -11.55
CA ARG A 46 15.98 0.37 -10.55
C ARG A 46 17.33 0.15 -11.20
N ASP A 47 18.31 0.98 -10.88
CA ASP A 47 19.69 0.66 -11.24
C ASP A 47 20.17 -0.59 -10.47
N ALA A 48 21.21 -1.25 -10.97
CA ALA A 48 21.71 -2.49 -10.38
C ALA A 48 22.22 -2.32 -8.93
N LYS A 49 22.63 -1.10 -8.53
CA LYS A 49 23.09 -0.80 -7.18
C LYS A 49 21.91 -0.71 -6.21
N GLN A 50 20.81 -0.08 -6.62
CA GLN A 50 19.57 -0.01 -5.87
C GLN A 50 18.98 -1.40 -5.69
N HIS A 51 18.91 -2.19 -6.76
CA HIS A 51 18.41 -3.57 -6.67
C HIS A 51 19.18 -4.41 -5.64
N ARG A 52 20.51 -4.32 -5.61
CA ARG A 52 21.33 -5.02 -4.60
C ARG A 52 21.05 -4.54 -3.17
N LYS A 53 20.74 -3.25 -2.97
CA LYS A 53 20.34 -2.72 -1.66
C LYS A 53 18.97 -3.25 -1.24
N ASP A 54 18.02 -3.28 -2.17
CA ASP A 54 16.67 -3.80 -1.93
C ASP A 54 16.71 -5.27 -1.51
N LEU A 55 17.46 -6.12 -2.22
CA LEU A 55 17.66 -7.54 -1.85
C LEU A 55 18.32 -7.73 -0.48
N LYS A 56 19.22 -6.82 -0.06
CA LYS A 56 19.80 -6.86 1.29
C LYS A 56 18.77 -6.43 2.34
N ARG A 57 17.94 -5.43 2.02
CA ARG A 57 16.87 -4.95 2.89
C ARG A 57 15.79 -6.01 3.10
N GLU A 58 15.33 -6.66 2.04
CA GLU A 58 14.34 -7.74 2.10
C GLU A 58 14.80 -8.89 2.99
N ARG A 59 16.07 -9.32 2.86
CA ARG A 59 16.63 -10.35 3.73
C ARG A 59 16.64 -9.93 5.20
N ARG A 60 17.04 -8.69 5.51
CA ARG A 60 17.04 -8.20 6.89
C ARG A 60 15.63 -8.13 7.49
N LEU A 61 14.64 -7.69 6.70
CA LEU A 61 13.24 -7.68 7.12
C LEU A 61 12.73 -9.08 7.41
N ALA A 62 12.98 -10.03 6.50
CA ALA A 62 12.60 -11.43 6.68
C ALA A 62 13.28 -12.06 7.91
N SER A 63 14.57 -11.82 8.11
CA SER A 63 15.30 -12.28 9.30
C SER A 63 14.76 -11.70 10.60
N ALA A 64 14.23 -10.47 10.57
CA ALA A 64 13.56 -9.83 11.70
C ALA A 64 12.06 -10.19 11.83
N GLY A 65 11.57 -11.18 11.07
CA GLY A 65 10.20 -11.69 11.16
C GLY A 65 9.14 -10.82 10.47
N TRP A 66 9.54 -9.86 9.62
CA TRP A 66 8.61 -8.98 8.91
C TRP A 66 8.25 -9.52 7.50
N ASP A 67 6.98 -9.36 7.11
CA ASP A 67 6.42 -9.79 5.82
C ASP A 67 6.16 -8.57 4.93
N ARG A 68 7.11 -8.29 4.03
CA ARG A 68 7.01 -7.18 3.08
C ARG A 68 6.19 -7.56 1.85
N ARG A 69 5.16 -6.78 1.52
CA ARG A 69 4.36 -6.93 0.29
C ARG A 69 4.43 -5.67 -0.56
N GLY A 70 4.95 -5.81 -1.77
CA GLY A 70 5.13 -4.70 -2.70
C GLY A 70 3.94 -4.58 -3.64
N TYR A 71 3.45 -3.36 -3.85
CA TYR A 71 2.32 -3.07 -4.72
C TYR A 71 2.63 -1.90 -5.63
N THR A 72 2.32 -2.05 -6.91
CA THR A 72 2.47 -0.99 -7.91
C THR A 72 1.22 -0.11 -7.98
N SER A 73 1.29 0.98 -8.75
CA SER A 73 0.09 1.77 -9.08
C SER A 73 -0.97 0.94 -9.79
N TYR A 74 -0.55 -0.01 -10.64
CA TYR A 74 -1.45 -0.93 -11.31
C TYR A 74 -2.20 -1.79 -10.29
N ASP A 75 -1.52 -2.32 -9.28
CA ASP A 75 -2.15 -3.14 -8.25
C ASP A 75 -3.16 -2.32 -7.44
N VAL A 76 -2.76 -1.10 -7.03
CA VAL A 76 -3.61 -0.22 -6.22
C VAL A 76 -4.86 0.23 -6.98
N LEU A 77 -4.77 0.46 -8.30
CA LEU A 77 -5.88 0.96 -9.11
C LEU A 77 -6.76 -0.14 -9.72
N HIS A 78 -6.16 -1.29 -10.07
CA HIS A 78 -6.83 -2.31 -10.87
C HIS A 78 -6.90 -3.68 -10.19
N GLN A 79 -6.07 -3.95 -9.18
CA GLN A 79 -6.05 -5.20 -8.43
C GLN A 79 -6.29 -4.97 -6.93
N ALA A 80 -6.96 -3.90 -6.54
CA ALA A 80 -7.10 -3.48 -5.14
C ALA A 80 -7.73 -4.56 -4.23
N VAL A 81 -8.51 -5.49 -4.80
CA VAL A 81 -9.08 -6.64 -4.08
C VAL A 81 -8.00 -7.62 -3.60
N SER A 82 -6.90 -7.80 -4.34
CA SER A 82 -5.80 -8.65 -3.89
C SER A 82 -5.09 -8.04 -2.68
N ILE A 83 -4.87 -6.72 -2.68
CA ILE A 83 -4.29 -5.99 -1.54
C ILE A 83 -5.16 -6.15 -0.29
N LEU A 84 -6.48 -6.08 -0.45
CA LEU A 84 -7.42 -6.32 0.65
C LEU A 84 -7.34 -7.78 1.14
N ARG A 85 -7.30 -8.76 0.23
CA ARG A 85 -7.16 -10.17 0.60
C ARG A 85 -5.88 -10.43 1.40
N ASP A 86 -4.77 -9.86 0.95
CA ASP A 86 -3.50 -9.94 1.66
C ASP A 86 -3.65 -9.38 3.08
N ALA A 87 -4.28 -8.22 3.25
CA ALA A 87 -4.51 -7.65 4.57
C ALA A 87 -5.45 -8.51 5.46
N ASP A 88 -6.49 -9.11 4.88
CA ASP A 88 -7.40 -10.01 5.60
C ASP A 88 -6.67 -11.28 6.07
N GLU A 89 -5.80 -11.84 5.23
CA GLU A 89 -4.93 -12.98 5.56
C GLU A 89 -4.00 -12.63 6.72
N ALA A 90 -3.34 -11.47 6.67
CA ALA A 90 -2.44 -11.02 7.74
C ALA A 90 -3.16 -10.85 9.08
N LEU A 91 -4.43 -10.42 9.05
CA LEU A 91 -5.28 -10.26 10.22
C LEU A 91 -5.91 -11.58 10.70
N GLY A 92 -5.72 -12.68 9.98
CA GLY A 92 -6.35 -13.98 10.29
C GLY A 92 -7.87 -13.95 10.20
N ARG A 93 -8.46 -13.04 9.40
CA ARG A 93 -9.92 -12.90 9.28
C ARG A 93 -10.42 -13.39 7.91
N PRO A 94 -11.68 -13.84 7.80
CA PRO A 94 -12.26 -14.21 6.51
C PRO A 94 -12.23 -13.03 5.52
N HIS A 95 -11.87 -13.33 4.27
CA HIS A 95 -11.85 -12.32 3.21
C HIS A 95 -13.27 -11.92 2.83
N ASP A 96 -13.57 -10.62 2.94
CA ASP A 96 -14.82 -10.02 2.48
C ASP A 96 -14.52 -9.01 1.36
N PRO A 97 -14.69 -9.40 0.08
CA PRO A 97 -14.40 -8.52 -1.05
C PRO A 97 -15.31 -7.29 -1.09
N ALA A 98 -16.46 -7.29 -0.40
CA ALA A 98 -17.38 -6.17 -0.39
C ALA A 98 -16.81 -4.92 0.31
N ARG A 99 -15.79 -5.09 1.17
CA ARG A 99 -15.08 -3.99 1.83
C ARG A 99 -14.32 -3.09 0.87
N ILE A 100 -13.98 -3.59 -0.34
CA ILE A 100 -13.30 -2.79 -1.36
C ILE A 100 -14.15 -1.62 -1.88
N ARG A 101 -15.47 -1.64 -1.65
CA ARG A 101 -16.38 -0.58 -2.08
C ARG A 101 -15.97 0.80 -1.57
N GLY A 102 -15.42 0.88 -0.35
CA GLY A 102 -14.91 2.14 0.21
C GLY A 102 -13.79 2.74 -0.64
N TRP A 103 -12.87 1.88 -1.10
CA TRP A 103 -11.79 2.28 -2.00
C TRP A 103 -12.31 2.71 -3.38
N HIS A 104 -13.19 1.91 -3.99
CA HIS A 104 -13.78 2.25 -5.29
C HIS A 104 -14.55 3.58 -5.28
N ALA A 105 -15.23 3.91 -4.17
CA ALA A 105 -15.89 5.20 -4.01
C ALA A 105 -14.90 6.38 -4.04
N ILE A 106 -13.71 6.21 -3.48
CA ILE A 106 -12.63 7.21 -3.54
C ILE A 106 -12.08 7.33 -4.97
N VAL A 107 -11.73 6.20 -5.59
CA VAL A 107 -11.17 6.17 -6.96
C VAL A 107 -12.14 6.80 -7.96
N LYS A 108 -13.44 6.49 -7.87
CA LYS A 108 -14.50 7.05 -8.74
C LYS A 108 -14.60 8.59 -8.69
N LYS A 109 -14.17 9.21 -7.59
CA LYS A 109 -14.16 10.68 -7.43
C LYS A 109 -12.78 11.30 -7.70
N SER A 110 -11.78 10.48 -8.02
CA SER A 110 -10.41 10.91 -8.29
C SER A 110 -10.14 11.10 -9.78
N LEU A 111 -9.00 11.72 -10.10
CA LEU A 111 -8.51 11.87 -11.48
C LEU A 111 -8.11 10.55 -12.15
N PHE A 112 -8.05 9.45 -11.40
CA PHE A 112 -7.86 8.10 -11.95
C PHE A 112 -9.15 7.51 -12.54
N SER A 113 -10.24 8.28 -12.59
CA SER A 113 -11.50 7.86 -13.21
C SER A 113 -12.04 8.93 -14.17
N PRO A 114 -12.74 8.54 -15.25
CA PRO A 114 -13.40 9.51 -16.13
C PRO A 114 -14.42 10.39 -15.40
N ALA A 115 -15.13 9.83 -14.42
CA ALA A 115 -16.10 10.58 -13.61
C ALA A 115 -15.43 11.71 -12.81
N GLY A 116 -14.32 11.43 -12.11
CA GLY A 116 -13.56 12.45 -11.39
C GLY A 116 -12.88 13.46 -12.32
N GLN A 117 -12.42 13.05 -13.49
CA GLN A 117 -11.90 13.98 -14.50
C GLN A 117 -12.98 14.95 -15.00
N ASN A 118 -14.20 14.47 -15.25
CA ASN A 118 -15.31 15.32 -15.65
C ASN A 118 -15.71 16.30 -14.55
N LEU A 119 -15.76 15.85 -13.28
CA LEU A 119 -16.03 16.73 -12.14
C LEU A 119 -15.02 17.89 -12.04
N LEU A 120 -13.73 17.64 -12.31
CA LEU A 120 -12.74 18.70 -12.35
C LEU A 120 -12.97 19.66 -13.53
N ARG A 121 -13.23 19.11 -14.73
CA ARG A 121 -13.50 19.93 -15.93
C ARG A 121 -14.69 20.86 -15.73
N ASP A 122 -15.78 20.36 -15.16
CA ASP A 122 -16.99 21.14 -14.90
C ASP A 122 -16.72 22.27 -13.90
N ARG A 123 -15.93 22.01 -12.85
CA ARG A 123 -15.50 23.04 -11.88
C ARG A 123 -14.65 24.12 -12.50
N ILE A 124 -13.69 23.76 -13.36
CA ILE A 124 -12.85 24.72 -14.06
C ILE A 124 -13.73 25.60 -14.96
N ARG A 125 -14.65 25.01 -15.73
CA ARG A 125 -15.58 25.76 -16.58
C ARG A 125 -16.48 26.72 -15.79
N ALA A 126 -16.91 26.34 -14.59
CA ALA A 126 -17.75 27.18 -13.74
C ALA A 126 -16.97 28.31 -13.03
N SER A 127 -15.63 28.27 -13.05
CA SER A 127 -14.76 29.26 -12.39
C SER A 127 -14.09 30.22 -13.38
N LEU A 128 -14.40 30.08 -14.68
CA LEU A 128 -13.99 30.94 -15.78
C LEU A 128 -15.18 31.81 -16.19
#